data_AF-U1ZRQ6-F1
#
_entry.id   AF-U1ZRQ6-F1
#
_cell.length_a   1.000
_cell.length_b   1.000
_cell.length_c   1.000
_cell.angle_alpha   90.00
_cell.angle_beta   90.00
_cell.angle_gamma   90.00
#
_symmetry.space_group_name_H-M   'P 1'
#
loop_
_entity.id
_entity.type
_entity.pdbx_description
1 polymer ?
#
loop_
_entity_poly.entity_id
_entity_poly.type
_entity_poly.pdbx_seq_one_letter_code
_entity_poly.pdbx_strand_id
1 'polypeptide(L)' 'MDMFKVVDMIATIQQHIDQGISFTLFLKDTMTTRDLNRIDLYAHHRGIKTIYYARTKDTGQDSCISCVV' A
#
# COMPACT_ATOMS: atom_id res chain seq x y z
N MET A 1 8.39 4.44 1.92
CA MET A 1 8.01 5.06 0.64
C MET A 1 6.73 5.83 0.84
N ASP A 2 6.51 6.91 0.08
CA ASP A 2 5.24 7.63 0.09
C ASP A 2 4.21 6.84 -0.74
N MET A 3 3.13 6.38 -0.11
CA MET A 3 2.10 5.57 -0.77
C MET A 3 1.37 6.34 -1.87
N PHE A 4 1.30 7.68 -1.82
CA PHE A 4 0.72 8.48 -2.91
C PHE A 4 1.54 8.32 -4.20
N LYS A 5 2.87 8.31 -4.10
CA LYS A 5 3.75 8.08 -5.27
C LYS A 5 3.67 6.65 -5.78
N VAL A 6 3.46 5.68 -4.89
CA VAL A 6 3.25 4.28 -5.31
C VAL A 6 1.92 4.15 -6.05
N VAL A 7 0.86 4.81 -5.60
CA VAL A 7 -0.41 4.90 -6.33
C VAL A 7 -0.19 5.47 -7.73
N ASP A 8 0.58 6.55 -7.88
CA ASP A 8 0.89 7.14 -9.20
C ASP A 8 1.62 6.17 -10.14
N MET A 9 2.60 5.45 -9.60
CA MET A 9 3.33 4.44 -10.34
C MET A 9 2.39 3.32 -10.82
N ILE A 10 1.56 2.77 -9.93
CA ILE A 10 0.62 1.70 -10.29
C ILE A 10 -0.43 2.21 -11.28
N ALA A 11 -0.93 3.44 -11.13
CA ALA A 11 -1.88 4.04 -12.04
C ALA A 11 -1.28 4.20 -13.46
N THR A 12 0.01 4.55 -13.55
CA THR A 12 0.74 4.62 -14.82
C THR A 12 0.84 3.24 -15.47
N ILE A 13 1.20 2.20 -14.69
CA ILE A 13 1.27 0.82 -15.19
C ILE A 13 -0.12 0.33 -15.63
N GLN A 14 -1.18 0.67 -14.88
CA GLN A 14 -2.55 0.21 -15.10
C GLN A 14 -3.11 0.65 -16.46
N GLN A 15 -2.59 1.73 -17.07
CA GLN A 15 -2.95 2.15 -18.44
C GLN A 15 -2.63 1.09 -19.50
N HIS A 16 -1.68 0.19 -19.21
CA HIS A 16 -1.22 -0.86 -20.11
C HIS A 16 -1.66 -2.27 -19.67
N ILE A 17 -2.50 -2.37 -18.63
CA ILE A 17 -3.04 -3.63 -18.11
C ILE A 17 -4.57 -3.61 -18.29
N ASP A 18 -5.07 -4.52 -19.11
CA ASP A 18 -6.49 -4.68 -19.43
C ASP A 18 -7.31 -5.17 -18.21
N GLN A 19 -6.71 -6.03 -17.38
CA GLN A 19 -7.25 -6.53 -16.12
C GLN A 19 -6.80 -5.68 -14.91
N GLY A 20 -6.67 -6.26 -13.72
CA GLY A 20 -6.25 -5.57 -12.50
C GLY A 20 -4.83 -5.94 -12.06
N ILE A 21 -4.29 -5.15 -11.13
CA ILE A 21 -2.99 -5.39 -10.49
C ILE A 21 -3.25 -5.68 -9.00
N SER A 22 -2.67 -6.76 -8.47
CA SER A 22 -2.73 -7.02 -7.02
C SER A 22 -1.87 -5.99 -6.28
N PHE A 23 -2.50 -4.94 -5.78
CA PHE A 23 -1.82 -3.80 -5.15
C PHE A 23 -1.94 -3.84 -3.62
N THR A 24 -0.81 -3.94 -2.94
CA THR A 24 -0.72 -3.88 -1.47
C THR A 24 -0.18 -2.53 -1.01
N LEU A 25 -0.90 -1.85 -0.10
CA LEU A 25 -0.43 -0.66 0.59
C LEU A 25 0.48 -1.05 1.75
N PHE A 26 1.63 -0.38 1.87
CA PHE A 26 2.58 -0.56 2.96
C PHE A 26 2.59 0.69 3.84
N LEU A 27 2.03 0.54 5.04
CA LEU A 27 1.64 1.64 5.90
C LEU A 27 2.45 1.62 7.20
N LYS A 28 2.62 2.79 7.80
CA LYS A 28 3.15 2.89 9.16
C LYS A 28 2.02 2.71 10.17
N ASP A 29 2.36 2.16 11.32
CA ASP A 29 1.50 2.07 12.52
C ASP A 29 1.06 3.45 13.05
N THR A 30 1.80 4.51 12.72
CA THR A 30 1.46 5.89 13.08
C THR A 30 0.39 6.53 12.19
N MET A 31 -0.16 5.82 11.20
CA MET A 31 -1.17 6.38 10.29
C MET A 31 -2.57 6.29 10.89
N THR A 32 -3.31 7.39 10.82
CA THR A 32 -4.71 7.41 11.29
C THR A 32 -5.64 6.80 10.25
N THR A 33 -6.86 6.41 10.65
CA THR A 33 -7.91 5.97 9.73
C THR A 33 -8.22 7.02 8.66
N ARG A 34 -8.08 8.31 8.99
CA ARG A 34 -8.29 9.41 8.03
C ARG A 34 -7.21 9.41 6.94
N ASP A 35 -5.97 9.07 7.30
CA ASP A 35 -4.88 8.99 6.34
C ASP A 35 -5.07 7.81 5.38
N LEU A 36 -5.58 6.68 5.88
CA LEU A 36 -5.97 5.53 5.05
C LEU A 36 -7.07 5.92 4.05
N ASN A 37 -8.16 6.50 4.53
CA ASN A 37 -9.26 6.94 3.67
C ASN A 37 -8.79 7.94 2.60
N ARG A 38 -7.82 8.80 2.92
CA ARG A 38 -7.26 9.73 1.95
C ARG A 38 -6.50 9.01 0.84
N ILE A 39 -5.77 7.94 1.17
CA ILE A 39 -5.09 7.12 0.16
C ILE A 39 -6.12 6.37 -0.69
N ASP A 40 -7.17 5.81 -0.09
CA ASP A 40 -8.22 5.09 -0.82
C ASP A 40 -8.95 6.01 -1.82
N LEU A 41 -9.35 7.21 -1.38
CA LEU A 41 -9.97 8.20 -2.24
C LEU A 41 -9.02 8.68 -3.34
N TYR A 42 -7.73 8.83 -3.04
CA TYR A 42 -6.73 9.20 -4.03
C TYR A 42 -6.51 8.09 -5.07
N ALA A 43 -6.42 6.83 -4.65
CA ALA A 43 -6.31 5.68 -5.54
C ALA A 43 -7.52 5.57 -6.46
N HIS A 44 -8.73 5.76 -5.93
CA HIS A 44 -9.96 5.84 -6.73
C HIS A 44 -9.89 7.00 -7.75
N HIS A 45 -9.47 8.19 -7.32
CA HIS A 45 -9.31 9.35 -8.20
C HIS A 45 -8.31 9.12 -9.34
N ARG A 46 -7.23 8.35 -9.09
CA ARG A 46 -6.21 8.01 -10.09
C ARG A 46 -6.57 6.81 -10.97
N GLY A 47 -7.75 6.22 -10.80
CA GLY A 47 -8.25 5.12 -11.65
C GLY A 47 -7.67 3.75 -11.32
N ILE A 48 -7.17 3.55 -10.09
CA ILE A 48 -6.77 2.21 -9.62
C ILE A 48 -8.00 1.30 -9.56
N LYS A 49 -7.90 0.11 -10.17
CA LYS A 49 -9.02 -0.84 -10.24
C LYS A 49 -9.27 -1.55 -8.90
N THR A 50 -8.22 -1.97 -8.21
CA THR A 50 -8.32 -2.72 -6.94
C THR A 50 -7.15 -2.40 -6.01
N ILE A 51 -7.43 -2.45 -4.71
CA ILE A 51 -6.44 -2.52 -3.63
C ILE A 51 -6.73 -3.84 -2.90
N TYR A 52 -5.70 -4.68 -2.74
CA TYR A 52 -5.89 -6.03 -2.20
C TYR A 52 -5.63 -6.08 -0.70
N TYR A 53 -4.52 -5.53 -0.23
CA TYR A 53 -4.17 -5.50 1.19
C TYR A 53 -3.64 -4.15 1.65
N ALA A 54 -3.88 -3.84 2.92
CA ALA A 54 -3.23 -2.79 3.66
C ALA A 54 -2.38 -3.46 4.75
N ARG A 55 -1.05 -3.38 4.65
CA ARG A 55 -0.12 -4.00 5.60
C ARG A 55 0.57 -2.93 6.41
N THR A 56 0.53 -3.08 7.73
CA THR A 56 1.37 -2.32 8.64
C THR A 56 2.75 -2.97 8.74
N LYS A 57 3.77 -2.17 9.06
CA LYS A 57 5.09 -2.71 9.40
C LYS A 57 4.97 -3.55 10.67
N ASP A 58 5.51 -4.76 10.63
CA ASP A 58 5.70 -5.56 11.83
C ASP A 58 6.81 -4.92 12.69
N THR A 59 6.43 -4.45 13.88
CA THR A 59 7.34 -3.87 14.87
C THR A 59 7.76 -4.87 15.94
N GLY A 60 7.24 -6.10 15.92
CA GLY A 60 7.37 -7.10 16.99
C GLY A 60 8.50 -8.12 16.80
N GLN A 61 9.64 -7.73 16.23
CA GLN A 61 10.75 -8.66 15.96
C GLN A 61 11.76 -8.85 17.10
N ASP A 62 11.62 -8.14 18.22
CA ASP A 62 12.57 -8.23 19.34
C ASP A 62 12.60 -9.61 20.03
N SER A 63 11.57 -10.44 19.84
CA SER A 63 11.48 -11.77 20.46
C SER A 63 12.12 -12.91 19.66
N CYS A 64 12.61 -12.65 18.44
CA CYS A 64 13.05 -13.69 17.50
C CYS A 64 14.49 -13.49 16.98
N ILE A 65 15.38 -12.88 17.78
CA ILE A 65 16.79 -12.61 17.39
C ILE A 65 17.59 -13.92 17.25
N SER A 66 17.17 -15.00 17.90
CA SER A 66 17.93 -16.26 17.95
C SER A 66 17.89 -17.09 16.65
N CYS A 67 16.97 -16.83 15.73
CA CYS A 67 16.75 -17.66 14.53
C CYS A 67 16.75 -16.87 13.21
N VAL A 68 17.17 -15.61 13.22
CA VAL A 68 17.39 -14.84 11.99
C VAL A 68 18.84 -15.04 11.53
N VAL A 69 19.02 -15.36 10.24
CA VAL A 69 20.34 -15.55 9.59
C VAL A 69 20.99 -14.21 9.30
#